data_AF-A0A7C6R8H1-F1
#
_entry.id   AF-A0A7C6R8H1-F1
#
_cell.length_a   1.000
_cell.length_b   1.000
_cell.length_c   1.000
_cell.angle_alpha   90.00
_cell.angle_beta   90.00
_cell.angle_gamma   90.00
#
_symmetry.space_group_name_H-M   'P 1'
#
loop_
_entity.id
_entity.type
_entity.pdbx_description
1 polymer ?
#
loop_
_entity_poly.entity_id
_entity_poly.type
_entity_poly.pdbx_seq_one_letter_code
_entity_poly.pdbx_strand_id
1 'polypeptide(L)'
;MHVILTVRMGGGQQRDVQLDITPEATIGQVAAALAGGDASTPAVSLRIVDVRTGSSTIPHPMTPADAQWLRSGDVVHVVDLAQLHVTDDWAPEVVAFCRDACGRLWPLREGENVLGRASSAAVPVPDLRVSREHARITIDGPRAWLTDLGSANGLTLDGEPVRGTVRMGDGATLVAAGSVRLTFHRRRLVEPPRLVTPRLTFTPVPQVREHVDEVRVPVPPPPRYEQASTALGWASLAPVPLGLAAYLVTGSPFSLLMVAATPIMAAGVWLEARVRKRRRRRDALRTYRAELD
;
A
#
# COMPACT_ATOMS: atom_id res chain seq x y z
N MET A 1 24.81 -21.56 -15.15
CA MET A 1 24.30 -20.18 -15.14
C MET A 1 25.47 -19.24 -14.91
N HIS A 2 25.64 -18.21 -15.74
CA HIS A 2 26.69 -17.20 -15.58
C HIS A 2 26.07 -15.96 -14.93
N VAL A 3 26.60 -15.53 -13.78
CA VAL A 3 26.13 -14.32 -13.09
C VAL A 3 27.30 -13.45 -12.62
N ILE A 4 27.08 -12.15 -12.63
CA ILE A 4 28.01 -11.16 -12.08
C ILE A 4 27.41 -10.65 -10.77
N LEU A 5 28.03 -10.93 -9.64
CA LEU A 5 27.54 -10.52 -8.32
C LEU A 5 28.50 -9.49 -7.71
N THR A 6 27.94 -8.50 -7.01
CA THR A 6 28.75 -7.57 -6.21
C THR A 6 28.84 -8.13 -4.79
N VAL A 7 30.00 -8.68 -4.45
CA VAL A 7 30.25 -9.28 -3.14
C VAL A 7 30.78 -8.20 -2.20
N ARG A 8 30.11 -8.00 -1.08
CA ARG A 8 30.57 -7.03 -0.06
C ARG A 8 31.09 -7.77 1.16
N MET A 9 32.40 -7.66 1.36
CA MET A 9 33.14 -8.32 2.45
C MET A 9 33.03 -7.52 3.76
N GLY A 10 33.31 -8.17 4.89
CA GLY A 10 33.42 -7.50 6.19
C GLY A 10 34.46 -6.37 6.12
N GLY A 11 34.07 -5.15 6.48
CA GLY A 11 34.90 -3.96 6.36
C GLY A 11 34.54 -3.00 5.22
N GLY A 12 33.45 -3.25 4.48
CA GLY A 12 32.90 -2.29 3.51
C GLY A 12 33.52 -2.34 2.10
N GLN A 13 34.51 -3.22 1.87
CA GLN A 13 35.07 -3.46 0.55
C GLN A 13 34.07 -4.21 -0.34
N GLN A 14 33.81 -3.68 -1.53
CA GLN A 14 33.00 -4.31 -2.57
C GLN A 14 33.89 -4.83 -3.69
N ARG A 15 33.55 -6.02 -4.23
CA ARG A 15 34.21 -6.60 -5.40
C ARG A 15 33.17 -7.24 -6.30
N ASP A 16 33.26 -6.98 -7.59
CA ASP A 16 32.45 -7.67 -8.58
C ASP A 16 33.11 -9.00 -8.92
N VAL A 17 32.34 -10.09 -8.80
CA VAL A 17 32.79 -11.45 -9.03
C VAL A 17 31.89 -12.09 -10.07
N GLN A 18 32.50 -12.61 -11.13
CA GLN A 18 31.81 -13.42 -12.11
C GLN A 18 31.85 -14.89 -11.68
N LEU A 19 30.67 -15.51 -11.59
CA LEU A 19 30.49 -16.88 -11.13
C LEU A 19 29.82 -17.73 -12.20
N ASP A 20 30.40 -18.91 -12.42
CA ASP A 20 29.86 -19.95 -13.27
C ASP A 20 29.21 -21.02 -12.39
N ILE A 21 27.90 -20.90 -12.21
CA ILE A 21 27.13 -21.72 -11.28
C ILE A 21 26.55 -22.93 -12.02
N THR A 22 26.84 -24.16 -11.57
CA THR A 22 26.24 -25.37 -12.15
C THR A 22 24.76 -25.48 -11.77
N PRO A 23 23.90 -26.12 -12.59
CA PRO A 23 22.46 -26.24 -12.30
C PRO A 23 22.15 -26.94 -10.96
N GLU A 24 23.05 -27.79 -10.49
CA GLU A 24 22.93 -28.55 -9.24
C GLU A 24 23.55 -27.82 -8.05
N ALA A 25 24.21 -26.67 -8.27
CA ALA A 25 24.86 -25.93 -7.22
C ALA A 25 23.85 -25.35 -6.23
N THR A 26 24.19 -25.36 -4.95
CA THR A 26 23.38 -24.77 -3.90
C THR A 26 23.89 -23.40 -3.46
N ILE A 27 23.04 -22.60 -2.84
CA ILE A 27 23.40 -21.29 -2.27
C ILE A 27 24.54 -21.42 -1.26
N GLY A 28 24.58 -22.50 -0.46
CA GLY A 28 25.66 -22.76 0.47
C GLY A 28 27.00 -23.04 -0.22
N GLN A 29 26.99 -23.77 -1.33
CA GLN A 29 28.20 -24.03 -2.13
C GLN A 29 28.73 -22.74 -2.76
N VAL A 30 27.84 -21.88 -3.28
CA VAL A 30 28.21 -20.56 -3.81
C VAL A 30 28.75 -19.66 -2.68
N ALA A 31 28.12 -19.68 -1.50
CA ALA A 31 28.58 -18.91 -0.34
C ALA A 31 29.97 -19.34 0.13
N ALA A 32 30.23 -20.64 0.22
CA ALA A 32 31.53 -21.19 0.59
C ALA A 32 32.62 -20.84 -0.44
N ALA A 33 32.30 -20.94 -1.74
CA ALA A 33 33.22 -20.56 -2.81
C ALA A 33 33.59 -19.07 -2.74
N LEU A 34 32.62 -18.19 -2.43
CA LEU A 34 32.86 -16.76 -2.24
C LEU A 34 33.64 -16.43 -0.95
N ALA A 35 33.52 -17.28 0.08
CA ALA A 35 34.30 -17.16 1.32
C ALA A 35 35.78 -17.59 1.15
N GLY A 36 36.13 -18.19 0.01
CA GLY A 36 37.45 -18.79 -0.21
C GLY A 36 37.67 -20.11 0.55
N GLY A 37 36.59 -20.74 1.03
CA GLY A 37 36.62 -22.03 1.74
C GLY A 37 36.13 -23.19 0.89
N ASP A 38 36.25 -24.41 1.42
CA ASP A 38 35.73 -25.60 0.75
C ASP A 38 34.19 -25.62 0.74
N ALA A 39 33.62 -25.98 -0.40
CA ALA A 39 32.18 -26.05 -0.68
C ALA A 39 31.40 -27.01 0.24
N SER A 40 32.10 -27.80 1.05
CA SER A 40 31.54 -28.74 2.03
C SER A 40 31.23 -28.12 3.39
N THR A 41 31.28 -26.79 3.54
CA THR A 41 31.00 -26.12 4.82
C THR A 41 29.49 -25.80 4.91
N PRO A 42 28.66 -26.61 5.62
CA PRO A 42 27.20 -26.45 5.63
C PRO A 42 26.73 -25.24 6.45
N ALA A 43 27.64 -24.58 7.14
CA ALA A 43 27.35 -23.48 8.05
C ALA A 43 27.31 -22.11 7.36
N VAL A 44 27.46 -22.00 6.04
CA VAL A 44 27.54 -20.69 5.36
C VAL A 44 26.39 -20.53 4.36
N SER A 45 25.81 -19.33 4.29
CA SER A 45 24.80 -18.95 3.30
C SER A 45 25.05 -17.53 2.76
N LEU A 46 24.26 -17.11 1.77
CA LEU A 46 24.28 -15.77 1.20
C LEU A 46 23.15 -14.92 1.77
N ARG A 47 23.45 -13.69 2.16
CA ARG A 47 22.47 -12.63 2.33
C ARG A 47 22.39 -11.83 1.05
N ILE A 48 21.24 -11.92 0.40
CA ILE A 48 20.98 -11.28 -0.88
C ILE A 48 20.19 -10.00 -0.60
N VAL A 49 20.73 -8.86 -1.01
CA VAL A 49 20.12 -7.55 -0.80
C VAL A 49 19.48 -7.09 -2.10
N ASP A 50 18.17 -6.90 -2.09
CA ASP A 50 17.46 -6.28 -3.20
C ASP A 50 17.68 -4.77 -3.14
N VAL A 51 18.51 -4.26 -4.06
CA VAL A 51 18.89 -2.85 -4.13
C VAL A 51 17.68 -1.94 -4.43
N ARG A 52 16.59 -2.46 -5.02
CA ARG A 52 15.39 -1.68 -5.38
C ARG A 52 14.43 -1.53 -4.21
N THR A 53 14.30 -2.58 -3.40
CA THR A 53 13.33 -2.63 -2.29
C THR A 53 13.99 -2.42 -0.92
N GLY A 54 15.31 -2.54 -0.82
CA GLY A 54 16.06 -2.51 0.44
C GLY A 54 15.83 -3.75 1.31
N SER A 55 15.12 -4.77 0.80
CA SER A 55 14.89 -6.01 1.53
C SER A 55 16.11 -6.92 1.45
N SER A 56 16.39 -7.67 2.53
CA SER A 56 17.46 -8.67 2.53
C SER A 56 16.90 -10.04 2.89
N THR A 57 17.29 -11.05 2.12
CA THR A 57 16.86 -12.45 2.33
C THR A 57 18.08 -13.34 2.50
N ILE A 58 17.99 -14.32 3.40
CA ILE A 58 19.02 -15.35 3.58
C ILE A 58 18.38 -16.69 3.20
N PRO A 59 18.66 -17.22 2.00
CA PRO A 59 18.17 -18.53 1.60
C PRO A 59 18.83 -19.62 2.45
N HIS A 60 18.19 -20.79 2.55
CA HIS A 60 18.81 -21.94 3.17
C HIS A 60 20.05 -22.42 2.36
N PRO A 61 21.12 -22.95 2.98
CA PRO A 61 22.31 -23.43 2.25
C PRO A 61 22.02 -24.51 1.20
N MET A 62 20.96 -25.29 1.42
CA MET A 62 20.51 -26.35 0.50
C MET A 62 19.58 -25.86 -0.61
N THR A 63 19.25 -24.56 -0.63
CA THR A 63 18.45 -23.98 -1.71
C THR A 63 19.25 -24.00 -3.01
N PRO A 64 18.67 -24.40 -4.16
CA PRO A 64 19.33 -24.32 -5.47
C PRO A 64 19.75 -22.88 -5.81
N ALA A 65 20.95 -22.71 -6.36
CA ALA A 65 21.51 -21.42 -6.77
C ALA A 65 21.07 -21.04 -8.18
N ASP A 66 19.75 -20.90 -8.39
CA ASP A 66 19.16 -20.58 -9.68
C ASP A 66 18.81 -19.08 -9.82
N ALA A 67 18.25 -18.71 -10.99
CA ALA A 67 17.86 -17.33 -11.33
C ALA A 67 16.71 -16.77 -10.47
N GLN A 68 16.03 -17.61 -9.67
CA GLN A 68 15.06 -17.14 -8.69
C GLN A 68 15.77 -16.43 -7.53
N TRP A 69 16.97 -16.89 -7.18
CA TRP A 69 17.73 -16.41 -6.03
C TRP A 69 18.87 -15.46 -6.42
N LEU A 70 19.63 -15.77 -7.48
CA LEU A 70 20.82 -15.00 -7.85
C LEU A 70 20.66 -14.39 -9.24
N ARG A 71 20.76 -13.06 -9.33
CA ARG A 71 20.74 -12.31 -10.60
C ARG A 71 21.99 -11.46 -10.75
N SER A 72 22.37 -11.23 -12.01
CA SER A 72 23.48 -10.32 -12.30
C SER A 72 23.18 -8.91 -11.77
N GLY A 73 24.11 -8.38 -11.00
CA GLY A 73 24.01 -7.07 -10.33
C GLY A 73 23.45 -7.13 -8.90
N ASP A 74 23.11 -8.31 -8.38
CA ASP A 74 22.70 -8.44 -6.97
C ASP A 74 23.90 -8.21 -6.05
N VAL A 75 23.63 -7.54 -4.92
CA VAL A 75 24.62 -7.34 -3.85
C VAL A 75 24.47 -8.48 -2.85
N VAL A 76 25.55 -9.22 -2.64
CA VAL A 76 25.54 -10.40 -1.75
C VAL A 76 26.58 -10.26 -0.64
N HIS A 77 26.22 -10.80 0.52
CA HIS A 77 27.12 -10.97 1.66
C HIS A 77 27.21 -12.44 2.02
N VAL A 78 28.42 -12.93 2.21
CA VAL A 78 28.63 -14.25 2.81
C VAL A 78 28.32 -14.15 4.31
N VAL A 79 27.48 -15.06 4.80
CA VAL A 79 27.06 -15.09 6.21
C VAL A 79 27.26 -16.48 6.77
N ASP A 80 27.92 -16.56 7.93
CA ASP A 80 28.02 -17.77 8.72
C ASP A 80 26.72 -17.95 9.55
N LEU A 81 25.97 -19.01 9.24
CA LEU A 81 24.75 -19.44 9.91
C LEU A 81 24.97 -19.95 11.34
N ALA A 82 26.17 -20.44 11.67
CA ALA A 82 26.51 -20.80 13.06
C ALA A 82 26.78 -19.54 13.91
N GLN A 83 27.24 -18.47 13.26
CA GLN A 83 27.39 -17.15 13.89
C GLN A 83 26.13 -16.27 13.79
N LEU A 84 25.15 -16.66 12.98
CA LEU A 84 23.78 -16.13 13.03
C LEU A 84 23.09 -16.60 14.32
N HIS A 85 23.59 -16.14 15.47
CA HIS A 85 22.76 -16.04 16.65
C HIS A 85 21.57 -15.15 16.27
N VAL A 86 20.37 -15.72 16.31
CA VAL A 86 19.07 -15.04 16.07
C VAL A 86 18.85 -13.89 17.08
N THR A 87 19.76 -13.71 18.01
CA THR A 87 19.88 -12.58 18.93
C THR A 87 21.25 -11.91 18.74
N ASP A 88 21.23 -10.65 18.31
CA ASP A 88 22.29 -9.61 18.36
C ASP A 88 23.18 -9.28 17.14
N ASP A 89 23.42 -10.16 16.16
CA ASP A 89 24.34 -9.84 15.03
C ASP A 89 23.70 -9.56 13.66
N TRP A 90 22.37 -9.55 13.60
CA TRP A 90 21.71 -8.73 12.60
C TRP A 90 21.93 -7.28 13.04
N ALA A 91 23.01 -6.63 12.60
CA ALA A 91 23.08 -5.19 12.76
C ALA A 91 21.87 -4.63 11.99
N PRO A 92 20.86 -4.04 12.65
CA PRO A 92 19.82 -3.32 11.92
C PRO A 92 20.55 -2.38 10.96
N GLU A 93 20.20 -2.38 9.68
CA GLU A 93 20.48 -1.19 8.90
C GLU A 93 19.65 -0.09 9.56
N VAL A 94 20.33 0.71 10.36
CA VAL A 94 19.67 1.75 11.12
C VAL A 94 19.46 2.91 10.17
N VAL A 95 18.33 2.90 9.48
CA VAL A 95 18.01 3.94 8.52
C VAL A 95 17.51 5.15 9.31
N ALA A 96 18.31 6.21 9.23
CA ALA A 96 17.93 7.52 9.70
C ALA A 96 17.00 8.18 8.68
N PHE A 97 15.96 8.85 9.14
CA PHE A 97 15.05 9.59 8.26
C PHE A 97 14.53 10.86 8.91
N CYS A 98 14.28 11.87 8.08
CA CYS A 98 13.53 13.05 8.49
C CYS A 98 12.06 12.88 8.08
N ARG A 99 11.16 13.06 9.05
CA ARG A 99 9.71 13.12 8.82
C ARG A 99 9.26 14.58 8.78
N ASP A 100 8.50 14.98 7.77
CA ASP A 100 7.87 16.30 7.73
C ASP A 100 6.52 16.35 8.47
N ALA A 101 5.96 17.56 8.64
CA ALA A 101 4.66 17.75 9.29
C ALA A 101 3.49 17.06 8.58
N CYS A 102 3.65 16.73 7.29
CA CYS A 102 2.66 16.00 6.49
C CYS A 102 2.86 14.47 6.55
N GLY A 103 3.87 13.99 7.28
CA GLY A 103 4.18 12.58 7.45
C GLY A 103 5.08 11.96 6.37
N ARG A 104 5.58 12.75 5.41
CA ARG A 104 6.52 12.28 4.37
C ARG A 104 7.87 11.95 5.01
N LEU A 105 8.51 10.89 4.51
CA LEU A 105 9.80 10.41 5.00
C LEU A 105 10.90 10.67 3.98
N TRP A 106 12.03 11.18 4.47
CA TRP A 106 13.25 11.39 3.70
C TRP A 106 14.37 10.52 4.27
N PRO A 107 14.80 9.44 3.58
CA PRO A 107 15.88 8.60 4.04
C PRO A 107 17.21 9.37 4.00
N LEU A 108 17.98 9.27 5.09
CA LEU A 108 19.31 9.85 5.22
C LEU A 108 20.35 8.75 4.97
N ARG A 109 21.39 9.10 4.22
CA ARG A 109 22.51 8.22 3.91
C ARG A 109 23.61 8.37 4.95
N GLU A 110 24.48 7.38 5.04
CA GLU A 110 25.74 7.52 5.78
C GLU A 110 26.56 8.71 5.24
N GLY A 111 27.17 9.49 6.12
CA GLY A 111 27.89 10.72 5.76
C GLY A 111 27.01 11.97 5.73
N GLU A 112 27.33 12.92 4.84
CA GLU A 112 26.70 14.25 4.82
C GLU A 112 25.37 14.27 4.04
N ASN A 113 24.31 14.78 4.68
CA ASN A 113 23.00 14.99 4.09
C ASN A 113 22.62 16.46 4.23
N VAL A 114 22.46 17.16 3.11
CA VAL A 114 22.07 18.58 3.13
C VAL A 114 20.56 18.70 3.20
N LEU A 115 20.09 19.56 4.10
CA LEU A 115 18.71 20.03 4.22
C LEU A 115 18.65 21.46 3.68
N GLY A 116 17.70 21.72 2.79
CA GLY A 116 17.52 23.07 2.26
C GLY A 116 16.48 23.15 1.15
N ARG A 117 16.31 24.36 0.62
CA ARG A 117 15.34 24.68 -0.43
C ARG A 117 15.75 24.16 -1.81
N ALA A 118 17.04 23.89 -2.02
CA ALA A 118 17.49 23.32 -3.29
C ALA A 118 16.85 21.95 -3.52
N SER A 119 16.38 21.70 -4.74
CA SER A 119 15.84 20.39 -5.12
C SER A 119 16.89 19.29 -5.13
N SER A 120 18.17 19.66 -5.20
CA SER A 120 19.33 18.76 -5.10
C SER A 120 19.70 18.38 -3.66
N ALA A 121 19.06 18.99 -2.65
CA ALA A 121 19.29 18.67 -1.26
C ALA A 121 18.78 17.24 -0.94
N ALA A 122 19.46 16.55 -0.02
CA ALA A 122 19.04 15.22 0.44
C ALA A 122 17.67 15.27 1.14
N VAL A 123 17.39 16.38 1.84
CA VAL A 123 16.08 16.70 2.42
C VAL A 123 15.59 18.02 1.81
N PRO A 124 14.86 17.98 0.68
CA PRO A 124 14.40 19.18 0.01
C PRO A 124 13.18 19.76 0.71
N VAL A 125 13.27 21.05 1.06
CA VAL A 125 12.23 21.80 1.76
C VAL A 125 11.85 23.02 0.90
N PRO A 126 10.80 22.93 0.06
CA PRO A 126 10.46 23.97 -0.91
C PRO A 126 9.77 25.20 -0.25
N ASP A 127 10.38 25.78 0.77
CA ASP A 127 9.92 26.99 1.47
C ASP A 127 10.94 28.12 1.22
N LEU A 128 10.46 29.29 0.76
CA LEU A 128 11.28 30.47 0.47
C LEU A 128 12.06 31.01 1.68
N ARG A 129 11.59 30.73 2.90
CA ARG A 129 12.27 31.11 4.15
C ARG A 129 13.45 30.19 4.47
N VAL A 130 13.55 29.05 3.80
CA VAL A 130 14.65 28.11 3.96
C VAL A 130 15.75 28.43 2.94
N SER A 131 17.00 28.44 3.40
CA SER A 131 18.18 28.68 2.57
C SER A 131 18.35 27.54 1.56
N ARG A 132 19.06 27.78 0.44
CA ARG A 132 19.32 26.72 -0.56
C ARG A 132 20.01 25.51 0.06
N GLU A 133 21.02 25.77 0.89
CA GLU A 133 21.66 24.84 1.80
C GLU A 133 21.50 25.46 3.19
N HIS A 134 20.64 24.87 4.02
CA HIS A 134 20.23 25.48 5.29
C HIS A 134 20.92 24.80 6.46
N ALA A 135 20.93 23.47 6.46
CA ALA A 135 21.58 22.68 7.49
C ALA A 135 22.20 21.43 6.89
N ARG A 136 23.19 20.88 7.59
CA ARG A 136 23.83 19.60 7.28
C ARG A 136 23.53 18.62 8.40
N ILE A 137 23.05 17.44 8.02
CA ILE A 137 22.88 16.29 8.89
C ILE A 137 23.96 15.28 8.55
N THR A 138 24.89 15.04 9.47
CA THR A 138 25.96 14.05 9.30
C THR A 138 25.60 12.79 10.06
N ILE A 139 25.52 11.67 9.35
CA ILE A 139 25.32 10.34 9.93
C ILE A 139 26.69 9.65 9.99
N ASP A 140 27.09 9.28 11.21
CA ASP A 140 28.35 8.56 11.51
C ASP A 140 27.99 7.36 12.39
N GLY A 141 27.67 6.25 11.72
CA GLY A 141 27.19 4.99 12.27
C GLY A 141 26.04 5.20 13.26
N PRO A 142 26.29 5.09 14.59
CA PRO A 142 25.26 5.28 15.58
C PRO A 142 24.98 6.74 15.98
N ARG A 143 25.73 7.70 15.45
CA ARG A 143 25.65 9.11 15.85
C ARG A 143 25.11 9.94 14.68
N ALA A 144 24.24 10.89 15.03
CA ALA A 144 23.77 11.89 14.09
C ALA A 144 24.14 13.27 14.64
N TRP A 145 24.54 14.15 13.73
CA TRP A 145 24.97 15.51 14.04
C TRP A 145 24.27 16.49 13.12
N LEU A 146 23.82 17.62 13.67
CA LEU A 146 23.20 18.73 12.96
C LEU A 146 24.15 19.91 12.98
N THR A 147 24.43 20.49 11.80
CA THR A 147 25.22 21.70 11.66
C THR A 147 24.44 22.73 10.86
N ASP A 148 24.31 23.95 11.38
CA ASP A 148 23.77 25.07 10.62
C ASP A 148 24.82 25.59 9.61
N LEU A 149 24.44 25.74 8.34
CA LEU A 149 25.34 26.17 7.26
C LEU A 149 25.33 27.68 7.04
N GLY A 150 24.99 28.46 8.08
CA GLY A 150 24.81 29.91 7.98
C GLY A 150 23.43 30.27 7.44
N SER A 151 22.41 29.57 7.92
CA SER A 151 21.02 29.86 7.56
C SER A 151 20.62 31.31 7.90
N ALA A 152 19.86 31.95 7.01
CA ALA A 152 19.46 33.35 7.20
C ALA A 152 18.44 33.54 8.34
N ASN A 153 17.61 32.51 8.59
CA ASN A 153 16.52 32.54 9.56
C ASN A 153 16.76 31.65 10.78
N GLY A 154 17.96 31.06 10.89
CA GLY A 154 18.34 30.18 11.99
C GLY A 154 17.71 28.78 11.94
N LEU A 155 18.24 27.93 12.79
CA LEU A 155 17.87 26.53 12.98
C LEU A 155 17.74 26.24 14.46
N THR A 156 16.66 25.57 14.88
CA THR A 156 16.52 25.07 16.25
C THR A 156 16.39 23.55 16.29
N LEU A 157 16.88 22.95 17.38
CA LEU A 157 16.79 21.53 17.69
C LEU A 157 16.14 21.40 19.07
N ASP A 158 15.00 20.72 19.15
CA ASP A 158 14.19 20.54 20.36
C ASP A 158 13.86 21.85 21.11
N GLY A 159 13.72 22.94 20.33
CA GLY A 159 13.42 24.28 20.85
C GLY A 159 14.64 25.16 21.11
N GLU A 160 15.85 24.59 21.13
CA GLU A 160 17.10 25.32 21.37
C GLU A 160 17.78 25.74 20.07
N PRO A 161 18.35 26.96 19.95
CA PRO A 161 19.06 27.39 18.76
C PRO A 161 20.35 26.60 18.55
N VAL A 162 20.54 26.09 17.33
CA VAL A 162 21.73 25.34 16.95
C VAL A 162 22.87 26.33 16.71
N ARG A 163 23.96 26.19 17.49
CA ARG A 163 25.20 26.95 17.29
C ARG A 163 26.34 25.98 16.99
N GLY A 164 26.86 26.03 15.76
CA GLY A 164 27.86 25.07 15.30
C GLY A 164 27.26 23.69 15.06
N THR A 165 27.97 22.64 15.49
CA THR A 165 27.54 21.24 15.31
C THR A 165 27.00 20.69 16.62
N VAL A 166 25.75 20.22 16.61
CA VAL A 166 25.03 19.69 17.78
C VAL A 166 24.64 18.24 17.52
N ARG A 167 24.71 17.39 18.55
CA ARG A 167 24.32 15.99 18.44
C ARG A 167 22.79 15.85 18.39
N MET A 168 22.30 15.00 17.50
CA MET A 168 20.88 14.70 17.32
C MET A 168 20.55 13.29 17.82
N GLY A 169 19.52 13.20 18.66
CA GLY A 169 18.97 11.93 19.17
C GLY A 169 17.77 11.44 18.34
N ASP A 170 17.39 10.17 18.52
CA ASP A 170 16.13 9.66 17.93
C ASP A 170 14.92 10.40 18.51
N GLY A 171 13.98 10.79 17.64
CA GLY A 171 12.82 11.61 18.00
C GLY A 171 13.10 13.11 18.09
N ALA A 172 14.35 13.56 17.86
CA ALA A 172 14.68 14.97 17.92
C ALA A 172 13.92 15.78 16.86
N THR A 173 13.37 16.92 17.26
CA THR A 173 12.59 17.80 16.41
C THR A 173 13.41 19.00 16.00
N LEU A 174 13.69 19.11 14.70
CA LEU A 174 14.39 20.26 14.14
C LEU A 174 13.41 21.22 13.47
N VAL A 175 13.58 22.51 13.72
CA VAL A 175 12.76 23.56 13.11
C VAL A 175 13.67 24.48 12.29
N ALA A 176 13.48 24.45 10.98
CA ALA A 176 14.18 25.32 10.03
C ALA A 176 13.33 26.56 9.75
N ALA A 177 13.96 27.74 9.80
CA ALA A 177 13.34 29.03 9.50
C ALA A 177 12.03 29.34 10.27
N GLY A 178 11.85 28.73 11.46
CA GLY A 178 10.70 28.92 12.34
C GLY A 178 9.36 28.36 11.86
N SER A 179 9.26 27.88 10.61
CA SER A 179 8.02 27.36 10.01
C SER A 179 8.08 25.87 9.69
N VAL A 180 9.25 25.34 9.32
CA VAL A 180 9.38 23.97 8.85
C VAL A 180 9.85 23.08 9.98
N ARG A 181 8.95 22.22 10.46
CA ARG A 181 9.26 21.20 11.47
C ARG A 181 9.55 19.87 10.80
N LEU A 182 10.72 19.32 11.06
CA LEU A 182 11.05 17.92 10.76
C LEU A 182 11.36 17.18 12.05
N THR A 183 11.04 15.90 12.10
CA THR A 183 11.44 15.03 13.21
C THR A 183 12.42 14.00 12.68
N PHE A 184 13.58 13.93 13.31
CA PHE A 184 14.57 12.91 13.05
C PHE A 184 14.16 11.63 13.75
N HIS A 185 14.16 10.55 13.00
CA HIS A 185 13.94 9.23 13.53
C HIS A 185 15.00 8.27 13.04
N ARG A 186 15.30 7.31 13.90
CA ARG A 186 16.30 6.30 13.69
C ARG A 186 15.62 4.95 13.86
N ARG A 187 15.04 4.41 12.78
CA ARG A 187 14.45 3.06 12.82
C ARG A 187 15.56 2.04 12.65
N ARG A 188 15.61 1.09 13.59
CA ARG A 188 16.08 -0.25 13.27
C ARG A 188 15.09 -0.84 12.27
N LEU A 189 15.45 -0.92 10.99
CA LEU A 189 14.70 -1.79 10.08
C LEU A 189 15.06 -3.23 10.46
N VAL A 190 14.26 -3.76 11.39
CA VAL A 190 14.25 -5.17 11.74
C VAL A 190 13.21 -5.81 10.82
N GLU A 191 13.57 -6.13 9.59
CA GLU A 191 13.05 -7.40 9.09
C GLU A 191 14.16 -8.40 9.36
N PRO A 192 13.98 -9.32 10.35
CA PRO A 192 14.96 -10.38 10.50
C PRO A 192 15.04 -11.07 9.14
N PRO A 193 16.25 -11.43 8.66
CA PRO A 193 16.34 -12.22 7.45
C PRO A 193 15.46 -13.45 7.65
N ARG A 194 14.36 -13.52 6.90
CA ARG A 194 13.54 -14.73 6.93
C ARG A 194 14.42 -15.79 6.31
N LEU A 195 14.75 -16.82 7.08
CA LEU A 195 15.17 -18.09 6.51
C LEU A 195 14.02 -18.54 5.62
N VAL A 196 14.12 -18.23 4.34
CA VAL A 196 13.18 -18.74 3.36
C VAL A 196 13.69 -20.14 3.05
N THR A 197 13.19 -21.10 3.82
CA THR A 197 13.12 -22.46 3.31
C THR A 197 12.35 -22.40 2.00
N PRO A 198 12.84 -23.00 0.91
CA PRO A 198 12.04 -23.10 -0.29
C PRO A 198 10.72 -23.73 0.17
N ARG A 199 9.61 -23.00 0.02
CA ARG A 199 8.31 -23.67 -0.04
C ARG A 199 8.47 -24.60 -1.23
N LEU A 200 8.80 -25.87 -0.97
CA LEU A 200 8.51 -26.94 -1.89
C LEU A 200 7.08 -26.65 -2.33
N THR A 201 6.90 -26.20 -3.56
CA THR A 201 5.59 -26.07 -4.18
C THR A 201 5.13 -27.51 -4.35
N PHE A 202 4.64 -28.07 -3.25
CA PHE A 202 3.90 -29.30 -3.26
C PHE A 202 2.62 -28.92 -3.99
N THR A 203 2.59 -29.17 -5.29
CA THR A 203 1.34 -29.18 -6.03
C THR A 203 0.55 -30.30 -5.36
N PRO A 204 -0.51 -30.00 -4.58
CA PRO A 204 -1.22 -31.04 -3.88
C PRO A 204 -1.72 -32.02 -4.94
N VAL A 205 -1.44 -33.32 -4.74
CA VAL A 205 -2.00 -34.38 -5.59
C VAL A 205 -3.51 -34.16 -5.69
N PRO A 206 -4.11 -34.21 -6.90
CA PRO A 206 -5.55 -34.02 -7.05
C PRO A 206 -6.26 -35.08 -6.21
N GLN A 207 -6.79 -34.67 -5.06
CA GLN A 207 -7.59 -35.55 -4.24
C GLN A 207 -8.88 -35.81 -5.01
N VAL A 208 -9.16 -37.08 -5.28
CA VAL A 208 -10.48 -37.52 -5.75
C VAL A 208 -11.45 -37.09 -4.65
N ARG A 209 -12.14 -35.97 -4.88
CA ARG A 209 -13.21 -35.53 -3.99
C ARG A 209 -14.25 -36.65 -4.03
N GLU A 210 -14.55 -37.24 -2.87
CA GLU A 210 -15.71 -38.11 -2.72
C GLU A 210 -16.91 -37.40 -3.37
N HIS A 211 -17.69 -38.15 -4.14
CA HIS A 211 -18.87 -37.64 -4.80
C HIS A 211 -19.77 -37.07 -3.70
N VAL A 212 -19.83 -35.74 -3.59
CA VAL A 212 -20.75 -35.09 -2.65
C VAL A 212 -22.15 -35.43 -3.18
N ASP A 213 -22.91 -36.22 -2.43
CA ASP A 213 -24.30 -36.51 -2.77
C ASP A 213 -25.01 -35.16 -3.01
N GLU A 214 -25.46 -34.95 -4.25
CA GLU A 214 -25.99 -33.66 -4.71
C GLU A 214 -27.33 -33.40 -4.02
N VAL A 215 -27.30 -32.81 -2.81
CA VAL A 215 -28.50 -32.32 -2.14
C VAL A 215 -28.96 -31.07 -2.87
N ARG A 216 -29.87 -31.23 -3.82
CA ARG A 216 -30.52 -30.12 -4.52
C ARG A 216 -31.44 -29.39 -3.56
N VAL A 217 -30.96 -28.29 -3.01
CA VAL A 217 -31.78 -27.35 -2.24
C VAL A 217 -32.53 -26.46 -3.24
N PRO A 218 -33.88 -26.52 -3.31
CA PRO A 218 -34.63 -25.64 -4.19
C PRO A 218 -34.53 -24.20 -3.68
N VAL A 219 -33.81 -23.35 -4.41
CA VAL A 219 -33.72 -21.92 -4.09
C VAL A 219 -34.94 -21.22 -4.71
N PRO A 220 -35.74 -20.48 -3.92
CA PRO A 220 -36.86 -19.73 -4.47
C PRO A 220 -36.36 -18.65 -5.45
N PRO A 221 -37.03 -18.44 -6.60
CA PRO A 221 -36.63 -17.40 -7.54
C PRO A 221 -36.79 -16.01 -6.89
N PRO A 222 -35.90 -15.05 -7.20
CA PRO A 222 -35.99 -13.71 -6.64
C PRO A 222 -37.32 -13.04 -7.04
N PRO A 223 -37.88 -12.16 -6.18
CA PRO A 223 -39.19 -11.57 -6.40
C PRO A 223 -39.18 -10.74 -7.69
N ARG A 224 -39.99 -11.15 -8.68
CA ARG A 224 -40.20 -10.38 -9.90
C ARG A 224 -41.07 -9.18 -9.57
N TYR A 225 -40.50 -7.99 -9.70
CA TYR A 225 -41.28 -6.76 -9.68
C TYR A 225 -42.01 -6.65 -11.02
N GLU A 226 -43.32 -6.94 -11.04
CA GLU A 226 -44.13 -6.55 -12.20
C GLU A 226 -43.95 -5.05 -12.42
N GLN A 227 -43.49 -4.69 -13.62
CA GLN A 227 -43.41 -3.31 -14.06
C GLN A 227 -44.84 -2.79 -14.06
N ALA A 228 -45.20 -1.96 -13.08
CA ALA A 228 -46.51 -1.35 -13.01
C ALA A 228 -46.80 -0.72 -14.38
N SER A 229 -47.83 -1.23 -15.06
CA SER A 229 -48.12 -0.84 -16.43
C SER A 229 -48.35 0.67 -16.48
N THR A 230 -47.58 1.33 -17.34
CA THR A 230 -47.64 2.78 -17.59
C THR A 230 -49.01 3.23 -18.11
N ALA A 231 -49.88 2.27 -18.44
CA ALA A 231 -51.22 2.46 -18.97
C ALA A 231 -52.14 3.32 -18.08
N LEU A 232 -51.98 3.28 -16.75
CA LEU A 232 -52.82 4.08 -15.85
C LEU A 232 -52.48 5.58 -15.86
N GLY A 233 -51.28 5.96 -16.34
CA GLY A 233 -50.85 7.35 -16.40
C GLY A 233 -51.64 8.20 -17.40
N TRP A 234 -51.89 7.65 -18.60
CA TRP A 234 -52.62 8.35 -19.67
C TRP A 234 -54.13 8.35 -19.44
N ALA A 235 -54.68 7.30 -18.80
CA ALA A 235 -56.10 7.20 -18.48
C ALA A 235 -56.59 8.33 -17.55
N SER A 236 -55.68 8.89 -16.74
CA SER A 236 -56.01 9.99 -15.81
C SER A 236 -56.29 11.34 -16.51
N LEU A 237 -55.95 11.47 -17.80
CA LEU A 237 -56.20 12.68 -18.62
C LEU A 237 -57.51 12.62 -19.42
N ALA A 238 -58.25 11.50 -19.37
CA ALA A 238 -59.50 11.30 -20.09
C ALA A 238 -60.59 12.38 -19.86
N PRO A 239 -60.73 13.01 -18.67
CA PRO A 239 -61.75 14.03 -18.44
C PRO A 239 -61.51 15.35 -19.18
N VAL A 240 -60.26 15.65 -19.59
CA VAL A 240 -59.90 16.92 -20.25
C VAL A 240 -60.59 17.10 -21.60
N PRO A 241 -60.46 16.18 -22.58
CA PRO A 241 -61.13 16.33 -23.87
C PRO A 241 -62.66 16.26 -23.73
N LEU A 242 -63.18 15.46 -22.78
CA LEU A 242 -64.62 15.35 -22.54
C LEU A 242 -65.20 16.66 -21.99
N GLY A 243 -64.54 17.27 -21.00
CA GLY A 243 -64.95 18.55 -20.43
C GLY A 243 -64.86 19.70 -21.43
N LEU A 244 -63.83 19.70 -22.28
CA LEU A 244 -63.67 20.69 -23.35
C LEU A 244 -64.74 20.54 -24.44
N ALA A 245 -65.06 19.31 -24.85
CA ALA A 245 -66.11 19.03 -25.83
C ALA A 245 -67.49 19.45 -25.28
N ALA A 246 -67.80 19.13 -24.02
CA ALA A 246 -69.03 19.55 -23.36
C ALA A 246 -69.15 21.09 -23.28
N TYR A 247 -68.05 21.80 -23.07
CA TYR A 247 -68.05 23.27 -23.08
C TYR A 247 -68.40 23.83 -24.46
N LEU A 248 -67.81 23.30 -25.54
CA LEU A 248 -68.05 23.77 -26.90
C LEU A 248 -69.50 23.54 -27.37
N VAL A 249 -70.15 22.47 -26.93
CA VAL A 249 -71.53 22.14 -27.31
C VAL A 249 -72.56 22.88 -26.46
N THR A 250 -72.33 22.97 -25.14
CA THR A 250 -73.37 23.41 -24.19
C THR A 250 -73.16 24.82 -23.66
N GLY A 251 -71.97 25.43 -23.83
CA GLY A 251 -71.62 26.77 -23.33
C GLY A 251 -71.57 26.93 -21.80
N SER A 252 -71.74 25.84 -21.04
CA SER A 252 -71.84 25.90 -19.57
C SER A 252 -70.48 26.08 -18.91
N PRO A 253 -70.31 27.09 -18.03
CA PRO A 253 -69.06 27.33 -17.30
C PRO A 253 -68.71 26.19 -16.32
N PHE A 254 -69.70 25.39 -15.89
CA PHE A 254 -69.45 24.24 -15.00
C PHE A 254 -68.59 23.15 -15.66
N SER A 255 -68.56 23.07 -16.99
CA SER A 255 -67.72 22.09 -17.71
C SER A 255 -66.23 22.39 -17.55
N LEU A 256 -65.85 23.64 -17.31
CA LEU A 256 -64.46 24.06 -17.07
C LEU A 256 -63.95 23.66 -15.68
N LEU A 257 -64.85 23.53 -14.70
CA LEU A 257 -64.49 23.05 -13.35
C LEU A 257 -63.99 21.60 -13.36
N MET A 258 -64.56 20.74 -14.22
CA MET A 258 -64.10 19.36 -14.41
C MET A 258 -62.67 19.30 -14.96
N VAL A 259 -62.36 20.17 -15.91
CA VAL A 259 -61.00 20.29 -16.47
C VAL A 259 -60.03 20.76 -15.38
N ALA A 260 -60.41 21.78 -14.60
CA ALA A 260 -59.60 22.30 -13.50
C ALA A 260 -59.37 21.28 -12.36
N ALA A 261 -60.30 20.36 -12.11
CA ALA A 261 -60.17 19.32 -11.09
C ALA A 261 -59.28 18.13 -11.50
N THR A 262 -59.03 17.95 -12.80
CA THR A 262 -58.22 16.84 -13.34
C THR A 262 -56.80 16.73 -12.75
N PRO A 263 -55.99 17.80 -12.64
CA PRO A 263 -54.65 17.70 -12.06
C PRO A 263 -54.66 17.26 -10.59
N ILE A 264 -55.69 17.62 -9.82
CA ILE A 264 -55.83 17.24 -8.41
C ILE A 264 -56.10 15.73 -8.31
N MET A 265 -57.02 15.20 -9.12
CA MET A 265 -57.29 13.76 -9.18
C MET A 265 -56.08 12.96 -9.67
N ALA A 266 -55.39 13.45 -10.71
CA ALA A 266 -54.19 12.81 -11.24
C ALA A 266 -53.07 12.74 -10.19
N ALA A 267 -52.88 13.81 -9.41
CA ALA A 267 -51.93 13.82 -8.29
C ALA A 267 -52.31 12.81 -7.19
N GLY A 268 -53.62 12.68 -6.88
CA GLY A 268 -54.13 11.68 -5.95
C GLY A 268 -53.82 10.24 -6.38
N VAL A 269 -54.13 9.89 -7.63
CA VAL A 269 -53.85 8.56 -8.19
C VAL A 269 -52.35 8.27 -8.23
N TRP A 270 -51.53 9.27 -8.54
CA TRP A 270 -50.07 9.12 -8.54
C TRP A 270 -49.50 8.88 -7.14
N LEU A 271 -49.98 9.62 -6.14
CA LEU A 271 -49.55 9.46 -4.75
C LEU A 271 -49.94 8.06 -4.24
N GLU A 272 -51.15 7.62 -4.53
CA GLU A 272 -51.64 6.29 -4.15
C GLU A 272 -50.83 5.17 -4.84
N ALA A 273 -50.53 5.32 -6.13
CA ALA A 273 -49.67 4.39 -6.87
C ALA A 273 -48.27 4.29 -6.26
N ARG A 274 -47.69 5.42 -5.81
CA ARG A 274 -46.37 5.48 -5.19
C ARG A 274 -46.34 4.77 -3.83
N VAL A 275 -47.37 4.97 -3.00
CA VAL A 275 -47.50 4.30 -1.69
C VAL A 275 -47.71 2.80 -1.87
N ARG A 276 -48.58 2.39 -2.80
CA ARG A 276 -48.86 0.99 -3.12
C ARG A 276 -47.61 0.25 -3.61
N LYS A 277 -46.79 0.88 -4.47
CA LYS A 277 -45.51 0.31 -4.93
C LYS A 277 -44.54 0.04 -3.78
N ARG A 278 -44.43 0.97 -2.82
CA ARG A 278 -43.58 0.81 -1.63
C ARG A 278 -44.05 -0.33 -0.73
N ARG A 279 -45.36 -0.45 -0.49
CA ARG A 279 -45.95 -1.54 0.31
C ARG A 279 -45.72 -2.90 -0.34
N ARG A 280 -46.08 -3.07 -1.62
CA ARG A 280 -45.86 -4.33 -2.38
C ARG A 280 -44.40 -4.79 -2.37
N ARG A 281 -43.44 -3.86 -2.52
CA ARG A 281 -42.00 -4.19 -2.44
C ARG A 281 -41.61 -4.72 -1.07
N ARG A 282 -42.13 -4.12 0.00
CA ARG A 282 -41.87 -4.55 1.39
C ARG A 282 -42.43 -5.94 1.65
N ASP A 283 -43.65 -6.21 1.18
CA ASP A 283 -44.31 -7.49 1.40
C ASP A 283 -43.64 -8.61 0.59
N ALA A 284 -43.29 -8.36 -0.67
CA ALA A 284 -42.54 -9.32 -1.49
C ALA A 284 -41.17 -9.69 -0.90
N LEU A 285 -40.45 -8.71 -0.32
CA LEU A 285 -39.18 -8.98 0.37
C LEU A 285 -39.36 -9.75 1.68
N ARG A 286 -40.50 -9.59 2.37
CA ARG A 286 -40.80 -10.35 3.58
C ARG A 286 -41.09 -11.81 3.26
N THR A 287 -41.92 -12.07 2.24
CA THR A 287 -42.21 -13.44 1.78
C THR A 287 -40.94 -14.14 1.30
N TYR A 288 -40.13 -13.47 0.48
CA TYR A 288 -38.87 -14.04 -0.01
C TYR A 288 -37.88 -14.38 1.13
N ARG A 289 -37.82 -13.56 2.19
CA ARG A 289 -36.99 -13.86 3.37
C ARG A 289 -37.52 -15.05 4.17
N ALA A 290 -38.85 -15.17 4.30
CA ALA A 290 -39.48 -16.29 4.99
C ALA A 290 -39.33 -17.63 4.25
N GLU A 291 -39.08 -17.61 2.93
CA GLU A 291 -38.80 -18.82 2.12
C GLU A 291 -37.31 -19.23 2.12
N LEU A 292 -36.42 -18.37 2.63
CA LEU A 292 -34.98 -18.60 2.71
C LEU A 292 -34.51 -19.16 4.07
N ASP A 293 -35.28 -18.91 5.13
CA ASP A 293 -35.07 -19.43 6.48
C ASP A 293 -35.70 -20.82 6.64
#